data_AF-A0A9D1DT77-F1
#
_entry.id   AF-A0A9D1DT77-F1
#
_cell.length_a   1.000
_cell.length_b   1.000
_cell.length_c   1.000
_cell.angle_alpha   90.00
_cell.angle_beta   90.00
_cell.angle_gamma   90.00
#
_symmetry.space_group_name_H-M   'P 1'
#
loop_
_entity.id
_entity.type
_entity.pdbx_description
1 polymer ?
#
loop_
_entity_poly.entity_id
_entity_poly.type
_entity_poly.pdbx_seq_one_letter_code
_entity_poly.pdbx_strand_id
1 'polypeptide(L)'
;MVNIIKEEILVEESLKNKLEFICDFCKVKYTIINGNVRKIEKTNLTYIEPHRIIINNTTFLAFNYSNDIFIENLSNKIKLSQLEDYIKTKTIT
;
A
#
# COMPACT_ATOMS: atom_id res chain seq x y z
N MET A 1 11.41 -12.13 26.09
CA MET A 1 11.55 -11.16 24.99
C MET A 1 10.94 -11.80 23.76
N VAL A 2 10.01 -11.12 23.08
CA VAL A 2 9.39 -11.63 21.85
C VAL A 2 10.32 -11.27 20.69
N ASN A 3 10.80 -12.28 19.98
CA ASN A 3 11.63 -12.07 18.79
C ASN A 3 10.74 -12.10 17.54
N ILE A 4 10.94 -11.13 16.66
CA ILE A 4 10.18 -11.00 15.40
C ILE A 4 11.18 -11.08 14.25
N ILE A 5 11.01 -12.08 13.40
CA ILE A 5 11.76 -12.21 12.14
C ILE A 5 11.03 -11.34 11.09
N LYS A 6 11.79 -10.57 10.31
CA LYS A 6 11.28 -9.68 9.28
C LYS A 6 11.89 -10.07 7.93
N GLU A 7 11.03 -10.31 6.95
CA GLU A 7 11.42 -10.62 5.57
C GLU A 7 10.69 -9.65 4.64
N GLU A 8 11.42 -8.98 3.75
CA GLU A 8 10.85 -8.00 2.83
C GLU A 8 10.02 -8.67 1.73
N ILE A 9 8.86 -8.09 1.41
CA ILE A 9 8.01 -8.51 0.30
C ILE A 9 8.07 -7.43 -0.77
N LEU A 10 8.45 -7.80 -1.98
CA LEU A 10 8.42 -6.89 -3.13
C LEU A 10 6.98 -6.64 -3.59
N VAL A 11 6.69 -5.41 -3.96
CA VAL A 11 5.43 -5.07 -4.64
C VAL A 11 5.35 -5.84 -5.97
N GLU A 12 4.19 -6.43 -6.24
CA GLU A 12 3.92 -7.05 -7.53
C GLU A 12 3.95 -6.03 -8.67
N GLU A 13 4.53 -6.44 -9.79
CA GLU A 13 4.61 -5.61 -10.99
C GLU A 13 3.23 -5.18 -11.49
N SER A 14 2.23 -6.04 -11.33
CA SER A 14 0.83 -5.76 -11.68
C SER A 14 0.26 -4.56 -10.90
N LEU A 15 0.53 -4.49 -9.59
CA LEU A 15 0.10 -3.41 -8.70
C LEU A 15 0.91 -2.15 -8.99
N LYS A 16 2.23 -2.29 -9.17
CA LYS A 16 3.12 -1.18 -9.52
C LYS A 16 2.70 -0.49 -10.81
N ASN A 17 2.45 -1.25 -11.89
CA ASN A 17 2.04 -0.71 -13.19
C ASN A 17 0.71 0.03 -13.12
N LYS A 18 -0.26 -0.49 -12.34
CA LYS A 18 -1.54 0.19 -12.13
C LYS A 18 -1.36 1.51 -11.37
N LEU A 19 -0.53 1.52 -10.33
CA LEU A 19 -0.23 2.73 -9.56
C LEU A 19 0.50 3.78 -10.40
N GLU A 20 1.48 3.36 -11.19
CA GLU A 20 2.20 4.22 -12.13
C GLU A 20 1.24 4.86 -13.12
N PHE A 21 0.39 4.07 -13.77
CA PHE A 21 -0.62 4.59 -14.70
C PHE A 21 -1.56 5.62 -14.06
N ILE A 22 -2.09 5.34 -12.86
CA ILE A 22 -2.99 6.27 -12.14
C ILE A 22 -2.25 7.55 -11.75
N CYS A 23 -1.02 7.43 -11.24
CA CYS A 23 -0.24 8.58 -10.78
C CYS A 23 0.22 9.47 -11.95
N ASP A 24 0.63 8.87 -13.06
CA ASP A 24 0.98 9.58 -14.30
C ASP A 24 -0.21 10.33 -14.87
N PHE A 25 -1.39 9.68 -14.88
CA PHE A 25 -2.63 10.31 -15.32
C PHE A 25 -3.02 11.50 -14.44
N CYS A 26 -2.87 11.37 -13.12
CA CYS A 26 -3.14 12.44 -12.16
C CYS A 26 -2.00 13.47 -12.06
N LYS A 27 -0.86 13.26 -12.73
CA LYS A 27 0.38 14.05 -12.64
C LYS A 27 0.89 14.23 -11.20
N VAL A 28 0.78 13.19 -10.39
CA VAL A 28 1.22 13.19 -8.98
C VAL A 28 2.45 12.31 -8.81
N LYS A 29 3.38 12.73 -7.94
CA LYS A 29 4.50 11.89 -7.54
C LYS A 29 4.06 10.92 -6.46
N TYR A 30 4.59 9.71 -6.51
CA TYR A 30 4.38 8.70 -5.48
C TYR A 30 5.70 8.06 -5.06
N THR A 31 5.74 7.54 -3.84
CA THR A 31 6.84 6.71 -3.36
C THR A 31 6.29 5.41 -2.78
N ILE A 32 6.89 4.29 -3.16
CA ILE A 32 6.53 2.96 -2.66
C ILE A 32 7.58 2.50 -1.65
N ILE A 33 7.12 2.03 -0.49
CA ILE A 33 7.92 1.34 0.51
C ILE A 33 7.36 -0.08 0.61
N ASN A 34 8.23 -1.06 0.43
CA ASN A 34 7.85 -2.46 0.48
C ASN A 34 7.35 -2.88 1.86
N GLY A 35 6.37 -3.78 1.84
CA GLY A 35 5.84 -4.45 3.02
C GLY A 35 6.78 -5.57 3.46
N ASN A 36 6.40 -6.27 4.53
CA ASN A 36 7.21 -7.34 5.08
C ASN A 36 6.33 -8.49 5.56
N VAL A 37 6.81 -9.72 5.45
CA VAL A 37 6.32 -10.82 6.28
C VAL A 37 6.99 -10.70 7.64
N ARG A 38 6.19 -10.70 8.69
CA ARG A 38 6.70 -10.69 10.06
C ARG A 38 6.21 -11.91 10.80
N LYS A 39 7.16 -12.69 11.30
CA LYS A 39 6.92 -13.95 12.01
C LYS A 39 7.35 -13.82 13.44
N ILE A 40 6.48 -14.20 14.37
CA ILE A 40 6.81 -14.25 15.80
C ILE A 40 7.50 -15.57 16.07
N GLU A 41 8.77 -15.52 16.50
CA GLU A 41 9.56 -16.73 16.78
C GLU A 41 8.84 -17.63 17.79
N LYS A 42 8.99 -18.96 17.61
CA LYS A 42 8.39 -20.00 18.46
C LYS A 42 6.86 -20.03 18.48
N THR A 43 6.21 -19.30 17.57
CA THR A 43 4.77 -19.37 17.35
C THR A 43 4.47 -19.56 15.86
N ASN A 44 3.23 -19.94 15.55
CA ASN A 44 2.73 -20.01 14.17
C ASN A 44 2.08 -18.69 13.74
N LEU A 45 2.31 -17.59 14.47
CA LEU A 45 1.75 -16.29 14.17
C LEU A 45 2.65 -15.57 13.15
N THR A 46 2.08 -15.34 11.98
CA THR A 46 2.69 -14.59 10.89
C THR A 46 1.71 -13.50 10.47
N TYR A 47 2.21 -12.28 10.28
CA TYR A 47 1.42 -11.18 9.74
C TYR A 47 2.12 -10.52 8.56
N ILE A 48 1.31 -9.96 7.66
CA ILE A 48 1.80 -9.21 6.51
C ILE A 48 1.70 -7.73 6.84
N GLU A 49 2.85 -7.07 6.90
CA GLU A 49 2.94 -5.62 6.90
C GLU A 49 2.68 -5.12 5.48
N PRO A 50 1.69 -4.23 5.26
CA PRO A 50 1.33 -3.77 3.93
C PRO A 50 2.44 -2.91 3.29
N HIS A 51 2.41 -2.83 1.96
CA HIS A 51 3.21 -1.84 1.23
C HIS A 51 2.65 -0.45 1.51
N ARG A 52 3.54 0.52 1.73
CA ARG A 52 3.15 1.92 1.95
C ARG A 52 3.38 2.70 0.67
N ILE A 53 2.33 3.31 0.14
CA ILE A 53 2.36 4.15 -1.04
C ILE A 53 2.05 5.58 -0.58
N ILE A 54 3.00 6.50 -0.72
CA ILE A 54 2.81 7.89 -0.29
C ILE A 54 2.51 8.73 -1.53
N ILE A 55 1.34 9.36 -1.56
CA ILE A 55 0.88 10.25 -2.64
C ILE A 55 0.34 11.52 -1.99
N ASN A 56 0.83 12.70 -2.37
CA ASN A 56 0.39 13.99 -1.80
C ASN A 56 0.33 13.99 -0.26
N ASN A 57 1.39 13.50 0.40
CA ASN A 57 1.51 13.33 1.85
C ASN A 57 0.48 12.39 2.50
N THR A 58 -0.40 11.75 1.73
CA THR A 58 -1.32 10.73 2.20
C THR A 58 -0.66 9.37 2.09
N THR A 59 -0.66 8.60 3.18
CA THR A 59 -0.15 7.22 3.16
C THR A 59 -1.29 6.29 2.79
N PHE A 60 -1.10 5.50 1.74
CA PHE A 60 -1.95 4.40 1.37
C PHE A 60 -1.30 3.07 1.71
N LEU A 61 -2.09 2.09 2.11
CA LEU A 61 -1.61 0.75 2.42
C LEU A 61 -2.18 -0.23 1.40
N ALA A 62 -1.30 -1.00 0.75
CA ALA A 62 -1.68 -1.97 -0.27
C ALA A 62 -1.11 -3.36 0.02
N PHE A 63 -1.79 -4.36 -0.51
CA PHE A 63 -1.36 -5.76 -0.48
C PHE A 63 -1.36 -6.29 -1.91
N ASN A 64 -0.35 -7.08 -2.28
CA ASN A 64 -0.20 -7.61 -3.65
C ASN A 64 -1.47 -8.30 -4.18
N TYR A 65 -2.14 -9.08 -3.34
CA TYR A 65 -3.33 -9.86 -3.72
C TYR A 65 -4.67 -9.16 -3.44
N SER A 66 -4.66 -7.86 -3.15
CA SER A 66 -5.88 -7.09 -2.81
C SER A 66 -6.28 -6.15 -3.94
N ASN A 67 -7.59 -6.12 -4.22
CA ASN A 67 -8.18 -5.08 -5.09
C ASN A 67 -8.51 -3.79 -4.33
N ASP A 68 -8.45 -3.84 -2.99
CA ASP A 68 -8.68 -2.71 -2.12
C ASP A 68 -7.34 -2.08 -1.71
N ILE A 69 -7.35 -0.75 -1.60
CA ILE A 69 -6.28 0.05 -1.05
C ILE A 69 -6.81 0.81 0.17
N PHE A 70 -6.02 0.83 1.23
CA PHE A 70 -6.40 1.45 2.50
C PHE A 70 -5.83 2.85 2.60
N ILE A 71 -6.55 3.74 3.28
CA ILE A 71 -6.21 5.16 3.42
C ILE A 71 -5.82 5.39 4.88
N GLU A 72 -4.55 5.72 5.11
CA GLU A 72 -3.91 6.01 6.41
C GLU A 72 -3.86 4.86 7.41
N ASN A 73 -4.93 4.07 7.51
CA ASN A 73 -5.10 2.96 8.45
C ASN A 73 -5.88 1.80 7.81
N LEU A 74 -5.94 0.66 8.49
CA LEU A 74 -6.61 -0.55 7.98
C LEU A 74 -8.14 -0.56 8.13
N SER A 75 -8.75 0.52 8.62
CA SER A 75 -10.20 0.63 8.77
C SER A 75 -10.85 1.30 7.55
N ASN A 76 -10.15 2.25 6.93
CA ASN A 76 -10.64 3.00 5.78
C ASN A 76 -10.07 2.43 4.50
N LYS A 77 -10.93 1.96 3.59
CA LYS A 77 -10.51 1.40 2.30
C LYS A 77 -11.38 1.85 1.14
N ILE A 78 -10.76 1.92 -0.03
CA ILE A 78 -11.40 2.13 -1.33
C ILE A 78 -10.93 1.07 -2.30
N LYS A 79 -11.66 0.85 -3.39
CA LYS A 79 -11.14 0.01 -4.47
C LYS A 79 -10.00 0.73 -5.16
N LEU A 80 -9.00 -0.02 -5.64
CA LEU A 80 -7.90 0.54 -6.43
C LEU A 80 -8.41 1.31 -7.67
N SER A 81 -9.52 0.86 -8.26
CA SER A 81 -10.19 1.54 -9.37
C SER A 81 -10.73 2.93 -9.03
N GLN A 82 -10.93 3.24 -7.74
CA GLN A 82 -11.44 4.52 -7.26
C GLN A 82 -10.30 5.45 -6.79
N LEU A 83 -9.05 4.98 -6.83
CA LEU A 83 -7.89 5.74 -6.36
C LEU A 83 -7.69 7.01 -7.18
N GLU A 84 -7.92 6.95 -8.49
CA GLU A 84 -7.82 8.11 -9.39
C GLU A 84 -8.79 9.23 -8.96
N ASP A 85 -10.07 8.90 -8.76
CA ASP A 85 -11.09 9.85 -8.32
C ASP A 85 -10.74 10.42 -6.94
N TYR A 86 -10.26 9.58 -6.03
CA TYR A 86 -9.83 10.01 -4.70
C TYR A 86 -8.68 11.02 -4.77
N ILE A 87 -7.67 10.78 -5.61
CA ILE A 87 -6.54 11.70 -5.78
C ILE A 87 -7.04 13.03 -6.36
N LYS A 88 -7.89 13.00 -7.39
CA LYS A 88 -8.44 14.20 -8.04
C LYS A 88 -9.26 15.08 -7.11
N THR A 89 -10.12 14.49 -6.28
CA THR A 89 -10.93 15.26 -5.33
C THR A 89 -10.07 16.04 -4.33
N LYS A 90 -8.90 15.51 -3.97
CA LYS A 90 -7.97 16.13 -3.02
C LYS A 90 -7.10 17.22 -3.63
N THR A 91 -6.91 17.26 -4.95
CA THR A 91 -6.15 18.30 -5.66
C THR A 91 -6.97 19.53 -6.05
N ILE A 92 -8.30 19.45 -6.03
CA ILE A 92 -9.22 20.54 -6.45
C ILE A 92 -9.60 21.48 -5.28
N THR A 93 -9.06 21.25 -4.08
CA THR A 93 -9.26 22.13 -2.91
C THR A 93 -8.02 22.99 -2.69
#